data_AF-A0A443SQ78-F1
#
_entry.id   AF-A0A443SQ78-F1
#
_cell.length_a   1.000
_cell.length_b   1.000
_cell.length_c   1.000
_cell.angle_alpha   90.00
_cell.angle_beta   90.00
_cell.angle_gamma   90.00
#
_symmetry.space_group_name_H-M   'P 1'
#
loop_
_entity.id
_entity.type
_entity.pdbx_description
1 polymer ?
#
loop_
_entity_poly.entity_id
_entity_poly.type
_entity_poly.pdbx_seq_one_letter_code
_entity_poly.pdbx_strand_id
1 'polypeptide(L)' 'MIAGAVPELILLNSDAEEIERIELSKKTQEECNELLLKYGFYRKKSSEDAVPDEMKGLPLSRHSSSDL' A
#
# COMPACT_ATOMS: atom_id res chain seq x y z
N MET A 1 -5.86 4.47 -19.01
CA MET A 1 -6.50 5.41 -18.07
C MET A 1 -7.96 5.04 -17.97
N ILE A 2 -8.48 4.82 -16.77
CA ILE A 2 -9.94 4.68 -16.59
C ILE A 2 -10.47 6.10 -16.40
N ALA A 3 -10.98 6.71 -17.48
CA ALA A 3 -11.58 8.04 -17.40
C ALA A 3 -12.86 7.97 -16.56
N GLY A 4 -12.91 8.73 -15.46
CA GLY A 4 -14.10 8.82 -14.58
C GLY A 4 -14.17 7.79 -13.46
N ALA A 5 -13.18 6.90 -13.31
CA ALA A 5 -13.14 6.04 -12.13
C ALA A 5 -12.70 6.82 -10.89
N VAL A 6 -13.35 6.52 -9.78
CA VAL A 6 -12.94 6.97 -8.45
C VAL A 6 -11.56 6.36 -8.15
N PRO A 7 -10.58 7.13 -7.67
CA PRO A 7 -9.28 6.58 -7.32
C PRO A 7 -9.42 5.68 -6.10
N GLU A 8 -8.86 4.48 -6.18
CA GLU A 8 -8.91 3.47 -5.11
C GLU A 8 -7.52 2.89 -4.85
N LEU A 9 -7.22 2.62 -3.59
CA LEU A 9 -6.10 1.78 -3.18
C LEU A 9 -6.60 0.36 -3.00
N ILE A 10 -6.07 -0.58 -3.77
CA ILE A 10 -6.37 -2.02 -3.65
C ILE A 10 -5.12 -2.70 -3.08
N LEU A 11 -5.28 -3.37 -1.95
CA LEU A 11 -4.20 -4.14 -1.32
C LEU A 11 -4.35 -5.60 -1.71
N LEU A 12 -3.26 -6.16 -2.25
CA LEU A 12 -3.20 -7.54 -2.68
C LEU A 12 -2.29 -8.35 -1.77
N ASN A 13 -2.61 -9.63 -1.58
CA ASN A 13 -1.68 -10.59 -0.99
C ASN A 13 -0.66 -11.09 -2.03
N SER A 14 0.23 -12.00 -1.62
CA SER A 14 1.23 -12.61 -2.51
C SER A 14 0.62 -13.44 -3.65
N ASP A 15 -0.61 -13.91 -3.47
CA ASP A 15 -1.37 -14.70 -4.46
C ASP A 15 -2.23 -13.80 -5.39
N ALA A 16 -2.02 -12.48 -5.32
CA ALA A 16 -2.74 -11.44 -6.07
C ALA A 16 -4.24 -11.36 -5.74
N GLU A 17 -4.67 -11.85 -4.57
CA GLU A 17 -6.03 -11.74 -4.08
C GLU A 17 -6.23 -10.41 -3.34
N GLU A 18 -7.39 -9.80 -3.53
CA GLU A 18 -7.77 -8.55 -2.85
C GLU A 18 -8.01 -8.78 -1.35
N ILE A 19 -7.20 -8.12 -0.53
CA ILE A 19 -7.35 -8.08 0.92
C ILE A 19 -8.29 -6.95 1.32
N GLU A 20 -8.10 -5.77 0.73
CA GLU A 20 -8.81 -4.55 1.12
C GLU A 20 -8.84 -3.55 -0.05
N ARG A 21 -9.93 -2.79 -0.14
CA ARG A 21 -10.11 -1.69 -1.09
C ARG A 21 -10.55 -0.43 -0.38
N ILE A 22 -9.85 0.68 -0.66
CA ILE A 22 -10.03 1.96 0.02
C ILE A 22 -10.24 3.06 -1.02
N GLU A 23 -11.38 3.75 -0.95
CA GLU A 23 -11.65 4.92 -1.79
C GLU A 23 -10.74 6.10 -1.38
N LEU A 24 -10.03 6.68 -2.35
CA LEU A 24 -9.08 7.78 -2.12
C LEU A 24 -9.65 9.16 -2.48
N SER A 25 -10.84 9.23 -3.08
CA SER A 25 -11.46 10.49 -3.57
C SER A 25 -11.63 11.57 -2.49
N LYS A 26 -11.76 11.15 -1.23
CA LYS A 26 -11.94 12.00 -0.05
C LYS A 26 -10.65 12.20 0.75
N LYS A 27 -9.51 11.68 0.27
CA LYS A 27 -8.23 11.72 0.98
C LYS A 27 -7.29 12.75 0.36
N THR A 28 -6.56 13.48 1.21
CA THR A 28 -5.43 14.29 0.75
C THR A 28 -4.23 13.40 0.41
N GLN A 29 -3.23 13.99 -0.23
CA GLN A 29 -1.98 13.29 -0.54
C GLN A 29 -1.26 12.86 0.75
N GLU A 30 -1.29 13.68 1.78
CA GLU A 30 -0.70 13.39 3.10
C GLU A 30 -1.39 12.19 3.74
N GLU A 31 -2.73 12.16 3.74
CA GLU A 31 -3.50 11.03 4.28
C GLU A 31 -3.24 9.74 3.50
N CYS A 32 -3.07 9.82 2.17
CA CYS A 32 -2.66 8.68 1.35
C CYS A 32 -1.26 8.18 1.73
N ASN A 33 -0.30 9.08 1.94
CA ASN A 33 1.05 8.71 2.35
C ASN A 33 1.06 8.06 3.73
N GLU A 34 0.35 8.63 4.70
CA GLU A 34 0.22 8.07 6.04
C GLU A 34 -0.42 6.68 6.02
N LEU A 35 -1.42 6.48 5.16
CA LEU A 35 -2.07 5.19 4.96
C LEU A 35 -1.03 4.13 4.54
N LEU A 36 -0.26 4.41 3.49
CA LEU A 36 0.78 3.49 3.00
C LEU A 36 1.85 3.18 4.07
N LEU A 37 2.28 4.20 4.82
CA LEU A 37 3.22 4.00 5.93
C LEU A 37 2.62 3.10 7.03
N LYS A 38 1.33 3.28 7.38
CA LYS A 38 0.62 2.38 8.31
C LYS A 38 0.52 0.95 7.79
N TYR A 39 0.46 0.75 6.48
CA TYR A 39 0.51 -0.58 5.86
C TYR A 39 1.92 -1.18 5.83
N GLY A 40 2.95 -0.43 6.26
CA GLY A 40 4.33 -0.89 6.30
C GLY A 40 5.07 -0.70 4.97
N PHE A 41 4.51 0.06 4.02
CA PHE A 41 5.22 0.40 2.80
C PHE A 41 6.35 1.38 3.08
N TYR A 42 7.51 1.12 2.47
CA TYR A 42 8.63 2.03 2.53
C TYR A 42 8.59 3.05 1.39
N ARG A 43 8.75 4.34 1.74
CA ARG A 43 8.90 5.42 0.76
C ARG A 43 10.38 5.69 0.48
N LYS A 44 10.80 5.40 -0.74
CA LYS A 44 12.13 5.77 -1.26
C LYS A 44 12.22 7.29 -1.48
N LYS A 45 13.42 7.87 -1.38
CA LYS A 45 13.61 9.31 -1.64
C LYS A 45 13.59 9.60 -3.15
N SER A 46 14.18 8.72 -3.95
CA SER A 46 14.12 8.70 -5.42
C SER A 46 13.72 7.34 -5.97
N SER A 47 13.27 7.29 -7.23
CA SER A 47 12.96 6.04 -7.94
C SER A 47 14.16 5.13 -8.11
N GLU A 48 15.37 5.70 -8.20
CA GLU A 48 16.63 5.01 -8.42
C GLU A 48 17.26 4.50 -7.12
N ASP A 49 16.79 4.98 -5.96
CA ASP A 49 17.32 4.55 -4.67
C ASP A 49 17.02 3.07 -4.43
N ALA A 50 18.00 2.38 -3.86
CA ALA A 50 17.82 1.03 -3.35
C ALA A 50 16.93 1.05 -2.10
N VAL A 51 16.16 -0.02 -1.90
CA VAL A 51 15.49 -0.26 -0.62
C VAL A 51 16.56 -0.71 0.39
N PRO A 52 16.65 -0.06 1.57
CA PRO A 52 17.56 -0.49 2.65
C PRO A 52 17.36 -1.96 3.00
N ASP A 53 18.44 -2.66 3.39
CA ASP A 53 18.38 -4.10 3.68
C ASP A 53 17.34 -4.45 4.74
N GLU A 54 17.16 -3.57 5.73
CA GLU A 54 16.19 -3.72 6.83
C GLU A 54 14.73 -3.59 6.35
N MET A 55 14.50 -3.01 5.19
CA MET A 55 13.18 -2.73 4.62
C MET A 55 12.85 -3.62 3.41
N LYS A 56 13.79 -4.46 3.00
CA LYS A 56 13.56 -5.44 1.92
C LYS A 56 12.50 -6.44 2.35
N GLY A 57 11.55 -6.72 1.45
CA GLY A 57 10.45 -7.65 1.71
C GLY A 57 9.28 -7.05 2.50
N LEU A 58 9.33 -5.77 2.86
CA LEU A 58 8.15 -5.05 3.35
C LEU A 58 7.20 -4.67 2.19
N PRO A 59 5.89 -4.51 2.48
CA PRO A 59 5.24 -4.85 3.74
C PRO A 59 5.20 -6.37 3.93
N LEU A 60 5.58 -6.86 5.11
CA LEU A 60 5.27 -8.25 5.48
C LEU A 60 3.76 -8.37 5.37
N SER A 61 3.26 -9.37 4.63
CA SER A 61 1.84 -9.67 4.45
C SER A 61 1.06 -9.27 5.70
N ARG A 62 0.23 -8.21 5.63
CA ARG A 62 -0.67 -7.89 6.74
C ARG A 62 -1.48 -9.14 7.01
N HIS A 63 -1.33 -9.66 8.22
CA HIS A 63 -2.08 -10.74 8.86
C HIS A 63 -2.95 -11.56 7.90
N SER A 64 -2.50 -12.79 7.58
CA SER A 64 -3.46 -13.89 7.38
C SER A 64 -4.52 -13.77 8.47
N SER A 65 -5.79 -13.82 8.09
CA SER A 65 -6.97 -13.66 8.94
C SER A 65 -7.13 -14.79 9.98
N SER A 66 -6.07 -15.14 10.71
CA SER A 66 -5.99 -16.30 11.61
C SER A 66 -5.72 -15.92 13.07
N ASP A 67 -5.63 -14.63 13.42
CA ASP A 67 -5.48 -14.17 14.81
C ASP A 67 -6.68 -13.31 15.27
N LEU A 68 -7.88 -13.83 15.08
CA LEU A 68 -9.11 -13.46 15.81
C LEU A 68 -9.96 -14.71 16.08
#